data_AF-A0A9P7BYS1-F1
#
_entry.id   AF-A0A9P7BYS1-F1
#
_cell.length_a   1.000
_cell.length_b   1.000
_cell.length_c   1.000
_cell.angle_alpha   90.00
_cell.angle_beta   90.00
_cell.angle_gamma   90.00
#
_symmetry.space_group_name_H-M   'P 1'
#
loop_
_entity.id
_entity.type
_entity.pdbx_description
1 polymer ?
#
loop_
_entity_poly.entity_id
_entity_poly.type
_entity_poly.pdbx_seq_one_letter_code
_entity_poly.pdbx_strand_id
1 'polypeptide(L)'
;MFGYDKRLAHLSSLIKSGQLSREAALEELQQPTYDPALQEDDKKFVAKKLGVTVAELEEIFARPNKDYTDYASYAKLFDIGLRVKRAITKL
;
A
#
# COMPACT_ATOMS: atom_id res chain seq x y z
N MET A 1 -5.36 -7.44 1.30
CA MET A 1 -4.60 -6.32 0.65
C MET A 1 -5.21 -5.00 1.10
N PHE A 2 -4.39 -3.95 1.32
CA PHE A 2 -4.78 -2.68 1.95
C PHE A 2 -5.78 -1.80 1.17
N GLY A 3 -6.31 -2.27 0.03
CA GLY A 3 -7.34 -1.56 -0.75
C GLY A 3 -6.85 -0.34 -1.51
N TYR A 4 -5.54 -0.07 -1.54
CA TYR A 4 -4.96 1.08 -2.24
C TYR A 4 -4.47 0.69 -3.63
N ASP A 5 -4.96 1.41 -4.64
CA ASP A 5 -4.38 1.40 -5.99
C ASP A 5 -3.37 2.55 -6.12
N LYS A 6 -2.09 2.21 -6.23
CA LYS A 6 -1.00 3.19 -6.35
C LYS A 6 -1.12 4.04 -7.63
N ARG A 7 -1.81 3.53 -8.67
CA ARG A 7 -2.00 4.24 -9.94
C ARG A 7 -2.75 5.55 -9.74
N LEU A 8 -3.68 5.62 -8.77
CA LEU A 8 -4.43 6.84 -8.47
C LEU A 8 -3.51 8.04 -8.16
N ALA A 9 -2.51 7.85 -7.28
CA ALA A 9 -1.58 8.92 -6.91
C ALA A 9 -0.66 9.31 -8.08
N HIS A 10 -0.21 8.33 -8.86
CA HIS A 10 0.64 8.56 -10.02
C HIS A 10 -0.11 9.32 -11.13
N LEU A 11 -1.28 8.83 -11.53
CA LEU A 11 -2.11 9.43 -12.57
C LEU A 11 -2.59 10.83 -12.18
N SER A 12 -2.93 11.06 -10.91
CA SER A 12 -3.26 12.40 -10.41
C SER A 12 -2.10 13.39 -10.60
N SER A 13 -0.87 12.93 -10.42
CA SER A 13 0.33 13.76 -10.63
C SER A 13 0.53 14.08 -12.11
N LEU A 14 0.27 13.13 -13.01
CA LEU A 14 0.31 13.32 -14.46
C LEU A 14 -0.78 14.29 -14.97
N ILE A 15 -1.97 14.23 -14.39
CA ILE A 15 -3.04 15.21 -14.66
C ILE A 15 -2.59 16.60 -14.24
N LYS A 16 -2.04 16.72 -13.01
CA LYS A 16 -1.58 18.01 -12.49
C LYS A 16 -0.44 18.61 -13.31
N SER A 17 0.44 17.79 -13.88
CA SER A 17 1.53 18.25 -14.75
C SER A 17 1.11 18.48 -16.20
N GLY A 18 -0.14 18.19 -16.58
CA GLY A 18 -0.64 18.32 -17.95
C GLY A 18 -0.11 17.25 -18.91
N GLN A 19 0.49 16.16 -18.39
CA GLN A 19 1.04 15.06 -19.19
C GLN A 19 -0.03 14.02 -19.58
N LEU A 20 -1.16 14.01 -18.89
CA LEU A 20 -2.26 13.08 -19.12
C LEU A 20 -3.60 13.76 -18.85
N SER A 21 -4.62 13.51 -19.69
CA SER A 21 -5.97 13.99 -19.41
C SER A 21 -6.64 13.14 -18.33
N ARG A 22 -7.69 13.69 -17.70
CA ARG A 22 -8.45 12.94 -16.70
C ARG A 22 -9.17 11.75 -17.32
N GLU A 23 -9.65 11.89 -18.55
CA GLU A 23 -10.37 10.87 -19.30
C GLU A 23 -9.45 9.68 -19.59
N ALA A 24 -8.25 9.94 -20.13
CA ALA A 24 -7.25 8.90 -20.39
C ALA A 24 -6.79 8.20 -19.09
N ALA A 25 -6.65 8.95 -17.99
CA ALA A 25 -6.33 8.36 -16.70
C ALA A 25 -7.42 7.40 -16.19
N LEU A 26 -8.70 7.71 -16.44
CA LEU A 26 -9.81 6.84 -16.06
C LEU A 26 -9.87 5.59 -16.94
N GLU A 27 -9.58 5.70 -18.24
CA GLU A 27 -9.46 4.55 -19.14
C GLU A 27 -8.32 3.62 -18.72
N GLU A 28 -7.15 4.17 -18.36
CA GLU A 28 -6.00 3.40 -17.84
C GLU A 28 -6.34 2.62 -16.56
N LEU A 29 -7.14 3.21 -15.66
CA LEU A 29 -7.55 2.54 -14.42
C LEU A 29 -8.48 1.34 -14.66
N GLN A 30 -9.18 1.30 -15.80
CA GLN A 30 -10.02 0.17 -16.19
C GLN A 30 -9.20 -1.01 -16.74
N GLN A 31 -7.96 -0.76 -17.17
CA GLN A 31 -7.08 -1.83 -17.65
C GLN A 31 -6.51 -2.63 -16.48
N PRO A 32 -6.23 -3.93 -16.68
CA PRO A 32 -5.50 -4.73 -15.70
C PRO A 32 -4.14 -4.09 -15.44
N THR A 33 -3.65 -4.22 -14.20
CA THR A 33 -2.37 -3.61 -13.78
C THR A 33 -1.18 -4.14 -14.56
N TYR A 34 -1.23 -5.41 -14.97
CA TYR A 34 -0.32 -6.07 -15.91
C TYR A 34 -0.91 -7.43 -16.33
N ASP A 35 -0.20 -8.17 -17.19
CA ASP A 35 -0.65 -9.46 -17.74
C ASP A 35 -1.00 -10.49 -16.63
N PRO A 36 -2.24 -11.03 -16.61
CA PRO A 36 -2.65 -12.04 -15.64
C PRO A 36 -1.78 -13.30 -15.61
N ALA A 37 -1.24 -13.74 -16.75
CA ALA A 37 -0.38 -14.92 -16.79
C ALA A 37 0.93 -14.67 -16.03
N LEU A 38 1.52 -13.49 -16.23
CA LEU A 38 2.71 -13.06 -15.50
C LEU A 38 2.42 -12.90 -14.01
N GLN A 39 1.23 -12.43 -13.65
CA GLN A 39 0.81 -12.31 -12.25
C GLN A 39 0.80 -13.65 -11.50
N GLU A 40 0.32 -14.71 -12.14
CA GLU A 40 0.33 -16.05 -11.56
C GLU A 40 1.75 -16.63 -11.42
N ASP A 41 2.62 -16.36 -12.39
CA ASP A 41 4.01 -16.80 -12.32
C ASP A 41 4.81 -16.04 -11.25
N ASP A 42 4.56 -14.73 -11.09
CA ASP A 42 5.13 -13.93 -10.01
C ASP A 42 4.72 -14.45 -8.63
N LYS A 43 3.44 -14.79 -8.44
CA LYS A 43 2.96 -15.40 -7.18
C LYS A 43 3.73 -16.67 -6.85
N LYS A 44 3.90 -17.58 -7.83
CA LYS A 44 4.66 -18.84 -7.64
C LYS A 44 6.12 -18.55 -7.31
N PHE A 45 6.73 -17.60 -8.00
CA PHE A 45 8.11 -17.20 -7.75
C PHE A 45 8.30 -16.65 -6.34
N VAL A 46 7.44 -15.72 -5.92
CA VAL A 46 7.46 -15.11 -4.58
C VAL A 46 7.23 -16.17 -3.49
N ALA A 47 6.20 -17.01 -3.64
CA ALA A 47 5.90 -18.08 -2.69
C ALA A 47 7.12 -18.99 -2.50
N LYS A 48 7.74 -19.43 -3.61
CA LYS A 48 8.96 -20.24 -3.59
C LYS A 48 10.12 -19.54 -2.88
N LYS A 49 10.32 -18.23 -3.10
CA LYS A 49 11.41 -17.46 -2.50
C LYS A 49 11.20 -17.20 -1.00
N LEU A 50 9.96 -17.08 -0.56
CA LEU A 50 9.59 -16.92 0.84
C LEU A 50 9.46 -18.25 1.60
N GLY A 51 9.58 -19.38 0.90
CA GLY A 51 9.48 -20.71 1.51
C GLY A 51 8.06 -21.10 1.93
N VAL A 52 7.05 -20.55 1.26
CA VAL A 52 5.62 -20.82 1.51
C VAL A 52 4.97 -21.39 0.24
N THR A 53 3.82 -22.03 0.40
CA THR A 53 2.96 -22.43 -0.71
C THR A 53 2.19 -21.24 -1.27
N VAL A 54 1.73 -21.36 -2.52
CA VAL A 54 0.86 -20.33 -3.13
C VAL A 54 -0.44 -20.17 -2.33
N ALA A 55 -1.00 -21.28 -1.82
CA ALA A 55 -2.20 -21.26 -1.00
C ALA A 55 -2.01 -20.48 0.31
N GLU A 56 -0.89 -20.68 1.02
CA GLU A 56 -0.57 -19.90 2.23
C GLU A 56 -0.39 -18.41 1.91
N LEU A 57 0.27 -18.10 0.78
CA LEU A 57 0.43 -16.72 0.34
C LEU A 57 -0.93 -16.05 0.06
N GLU A 58 -1.85 -16.76 -0.61
CA GLU A 58 -3.21 -16.28 -0.86
C GLU A 58 -4.02 -16.12 0.43
N GLU A 59 -3.89 -17.04 1.38
CA GLU A 59 -4.49 -16.91 2.70
C GLU A 59 -4.00 -15.65 3.42
N ILE A 60 -2.68 -15.39 3.38
CA ILE A 60 -2.09 -14.17 3.95
C ILE A 60 -2.68 -12.91 3.29
N PHE A 61 -2.87 -12.91 1.96
CA PHE A 61 -3.46 -11.77 1.25
C PHE A 61 -4.94 -11.55 1.55
N ALA A 62 -5.68 -12.63 1.84
CA ALA A 62 -7.10 -12.62 2.16
C ALA A 62 -7.40 -12.25 3.62
N ARG A 63 -6.42 -12.36 4.52
CA ARG A 63 -6.58 -11.96 5.93
C ARG A 63 -6.95 -10.48 6.06
N PRO A 64 -7.70 -10.12 7.11
CA PRO A 64 -8.03 -8.72 7.39
C PRO A 64 -6.75 -7.91 7.56
N ASN A 65 -6.74 -6.71 6.97
CA ASN A 65 -5.62 -5.79 7.13
C ASN A 65 -5.51 -5.37 8.60
N LYS A 66 -4.27 -5.26 9.09
CA LYS A 66 -3.97 -4.72 10.41
C LYS A 66 -3.34 -3.34 10.29
N ASP A 67 -3.70 -2.46 11.19
CA ASP A 67 -3.04 -1.17 11.35
C ASP A 67 -1.74 -1.35 12.14
N TYR A 68 -0.80 -0.41 11.98
CA TYR A 68 0.44 -0.47 12.75
C TYR A 68 0.20 -0.41 14.27
N THR A 69 -0.91 0.19 14.71
CA THR A 69 -1.30 0.26 16.12
C THR A 69 -1.80 -1.07 16.71
N ASP A 70 -2.11 -2.06 15.87
CA ASP A 70 -2.48 -3.41 16.32
C ASP A 70 -1.28 -4.19 16.87
N TYR A 71 -0.06 -3.70 16.66
CA TYR A 71 1.19 -4.31 17.12
C TYR A 71 1.82 -3.49 18.25
N ALA A 72 2.43 -4.18 19.21
CA ALA A 72 3.13 -3.53 20.31
C ALA A 72 4.28 -2.66 19.78
N SER A 73 4.25 -1.37 20.12
CA SER A 73 5.28 -0.40 19.72
C SER A 73 5.40 0.75 20.72
N TYR A 74 6.53 1.46 20.67
CA TYR A 74 6.77 2.66 21.47
C TYR A 74 6.06 3.91 20.92
N ALA A 75 5.27 3.80 19.84
CA ALA A 75 4.67 4.95 19.14
C ALA A 75 3.88 5.86 20.09
N LYS A 76 3.03 5.28 20.95
CA LYS A 76 2.22 6.03 21.93
C LYS A 76 3.08 6.79 22.95
N LEU A 77 4.20 6.19 23.38
CA LEU A 77 5.13 6.83 24.31
C LEU A 77 5.83 8.01 23.66
N PHE A 78 6.26 7.86 22.41
CA PHE A 78 6.84 8.96 21.63
C PHE A 78 5.84 10.09 21.38
N ASP A 79 4.59 9.76 21.06
CA ASP A 79 3.53 10.76 20.84
C ASP A 79 3.26 11.58 22.10
N ILE A 80 3.20 10.93 23.27
CA ILE A 80 3.05 11.61 24.56
C ILE A 80 4.26 12.51 24.83
N GLY A 81 5.48 11.99 24.66
CA GLY A 81 6.71 12.76 24.83
C GLY A 81 6.77 14.01 23.93
N LEU A 82 6.35 13.88 22.65
CA LEU A 82 6.28 15.00 21.71
C LEU A 82 5.27 16.06 22.15
N ARG A 83 4.10 15.65 22.66
CA ARG A 83 3.07 16.58 23.16
C ARG A 83 3.57 17.37 24.37
N VAL A 84 4.21 16.70 25.33
CA VAL A 84 4.80 17.33 26.51
C VAL A 84 5.89 18.32 26.10
N LYS A 85 6.82 17.91 25.22
CA LYS A 85 7.87 18.80 24.70
C LYS A 85 7.27 20.05 24.06
N ARG A 86 6.28 19.91 23.19
CA ARG A 86 5.62 21.05 22.52
C ARG A 86 4.92 21.99 23.50
N ALA A 87 4.33 21.47 24.57
CA ALA A 87 3.71 22.28 25.61
C ALA A 87 4.75 23.10 26.39
N ILE A 88 5.89 22.49 26.72
CA ILE A 88 7.00 23.17 27.42
C ILE A 88 7.68 24.22 26.53
N THR A 89 7.88 23.94 25.23
CA THR A 89 8.54 24.88 24.31
C THR A 89 7.63 26.03 23.85
N LYS A 90 6.31 25.94 24.09
CA LYS A 90 5.35 27.03 23.84
C LYS A 90 5.08 27.92 25.07
N LEU A 91 5.68 27.61 26.22
CA LEU A 91 5.82 28.48 27.39
C LEU A 91 7.17 29.19 27.34
#